data_AF-A0A973D2L9-F1
#
_entry.id   AF-A0A973D2L9-F1
#
_cell.length_a   1.000
_cell.length_b   1.000
_cell.length_c   1.000
_cell.angle_alpha   90.00
_cell.angle_beta   90.00
_cell.angle_gamma   90.00
#
_symmetry.space_group_name_H-M   'P 1'
#
loop_
_entity.id
_entity.type
_entity.pdbx_description
1 polymer ?
#
loop_
_entity_poly.entity_id
_entity_poly.type
_entity_poly.pdbx_seq_one_letter_code
_entity_poly.pdbx_strand_id
1 'polypeptide(L)' 'MLTLGLIINPLAGIGGSVGLKGSDGVEIVEEAFSRGAQCQSNQRAKLALDVLLEINDKVKIITCPET' A
#
# COMPACT_ATOMS: atom_id res chain seq x y z
N MET A 1 -13.59 8.32 19.67
CA MET A 1 -12.61 8.69 18.63
C MET A 1 -11.84 7.43 18.27
N LEU A 2 -12.00 6.93 17.05
CA LEU A 2 -11.32 5.73 16.55
C LEU A 2 -9.87 6.10 16.22
N THR A 3 -8.90 5.36 16.75
CA THR A 3 -7.48 5.57 16.43
C THR A 3 -6.97 4.42 15.58
N LEU A 4 -6.39 4.74 14.42
CA LEU A 4 -5.87 3.79 13.47
C LEU A 4 -4.36 3.97 13.32
N GLY A 5 -3.60 2.88 13.48
CA GLY A 5 -2.22 2.82 13.04
C GLY A 5 -2.16 2.46 11.56
N LEU A 6 -1.40 3.21 10.76
CA LEU A 6 -1.26 3.02 9.32
C LEU A 6 0.21 2.88 8.94
N ILE A 7 0.52 1.78 8.23
CA ILE A 7 1.80 1.57 7.54
C ILE A 7 1.47 1.13 6.11
N ILE A 8 2.16 1.73 5.14
CA ILE A 8 2.03 1.35 3.74
C ILE A 8 3.35 0.72 3.30
N ASN A 9 3.32 -0.56 2.92
CA ASN A 9 4.46 -1.18 2.25
C ASN A 9 4.44 -0.76 0.77
N PRO A 10 5.41 0.03 0.28
CA PRO A 10 5.39 0.56 -1.07
C PRO A 10 5.38 -0.54 -2.16
N LEU A 11 5.97 -1.70 -1.88
CA LEU A 11 6.08 -2.84 -2.82
C LEU A 11 4.95 -3.86 -2.68
N ALA A 12 4.01 -3.67 -1.76
CA ALA A 12 2.95 -4.65 -1.51
C ALA A 12 2.15 -4.96 -2.78
N GLY A 13 2.12 -6.26 -3.14
CA GLY A 13 1.35 -6.76 -4.28
C GLY A 13 1.96 -6.47 -5.65
N ILE A 14 3.22 -6.00 -5.72
CA ILE A 14 3.87 -5.66 -7.00
C ILE A 14 3.96 -6.85 -7.96
N GLY A 15 4.39 -8.03 -7.50
CA GLY A 15 4.47 -9.21 -8.39
C GLY A 15 3.11 -9.74 -8.83
N GLY A 16 2.08 -9.65 -7.97
CA GLY A 16 0.72 -10.03 -8.33
C GLY A 16 0.14 -9.21 -9.50
N SER A 17 0.55 -7.94 -9.64
CA SER A 17 0.09 -7.07 -10.74
C SER A 17 0.50 -7.55 -12.14
N VAL A 18 1.53 -8.39 -12.22
CA VAL A 18 2.08 -8.97 -13.46
C VAL A 18 2.04 -10.51 -13.47
N GLY A 19 1.20 -11.10 -12.61
CA GLY A 19 0.98 -12.56 -12.57
C GLY A 19 2.09 -13.38 -11.91
N LEU A 20 3.00 -12.76 -11.15
CA LEU A 20 3.99 -13.46 -10.34
C LEU A 20 3.38 -13.94 -9.02
N LYS A 21 3.94 -15.04 -8.48
CA LYS A 21 3.51 -15.59 -7.19
C LYS A 21 4.15 -14.79 -6.05
N GLY A 22 3.43 -13.78 -5.56
CA GLY A 22 3.85 -12.96 -4.42
C GLY A 22 4.65 -11.71 -4.81
N SER A 23 5.29 -11.08 -3.82
CA SER A 23 6.13 -9.88 -3.98
C SER A 23 7.39 -9.94 -3.12
N ASP A 24 7.73 -11.14 -2.63
CA ASP A 24 8.77 -11.32 -1.62
C ASP A 24 10.11 -11.64 -2.29
N GLY A 25 11.15 -10.95 -1.87
CA GLY A 25 12.50 -11.11 -2.41
C GLY A 25 12.80 -10.15 -3.56
N VAL A 26 14.07 -9.75 -3.64
CA VAL A 26 14.56 -8.75 -4.59
C VAL A 26 14.35 -9.21 -6.03
N GLU A 27 14.59 -10.49 -6.32
CA GLU A 27 14.43 -11.08 -7.67
C GLU A 27 12.99 -10.96 -8.19
N ILE A 28 11.98 -11.17 -7.34
CA ILE A 28 10.57 -11.04 -7.72
C ILE A 28 10.22 -9.58 -8.01
N VAL A 29 10.75 -8.65 -7.22
CA VAL A 29 10.52 -7.22 -7.40
C VAL A 29 11.15 -6.72 -8.70
N GLU A 30 12.39 -7.12 -8.98
CA GLU A 30 13.09 -6.79 -10.22
C GLU A 30 12.36 -7.35 -11.45
N GLU A 31 11.94 -8.62 -11.41
CA GLU A 31 11.16 -9.23 -12.48
C GLU A 31 9.77 -8.59 -12.63
N ALA A 32 9.18 -8.12 -11.52
CA ALA A 32 7.91 -7.40 -11.61
C ALA A 32 8.09 -6.08 -12.38
N PHE A 33 9.14 -5.32 -12.06
CA PHE A 33 9.46 -4.09 -12.79
C PHE A 33 9.85 -4.35 -14.24
N SER A 34 10.58 -5.43 -14.55
CA SER A 34 10.94 -5.82 -15.92
C SER A 34 9.69 -6.06 -16.78
N ARG A 35 8.62 -6.59 -16.17
CA ARG A 35 7.30 -6.82 -16.78
C ARG A 35 6.39 -5.59 -16.79
N GLY A 36 6.88 -4.43 -16.35
CA GLY A 36 6.13 -3.18 -16.33
C GLY A 36 5.20 -3.00 -15.12
N ALA A 37 5.43 -3.73 -14.03
CA ALA A 37 4.69 -3.49 -12.79
C ALA A 37 4.90 -2.06 -12.28
N GLN A 38 3.86 -1.51 -11.65
CA GLN A 38 3.90 -0.24 -10.96
C GLN A 38 3.44 -0.41 -9.52
N CYS A 39 4.01 0.36 -8.60
CA CYS A 39 3.61 0.34 -7.19
C CYS A 39 2.20 0.91 -7.03
N GLN A 40 1.24 0.07 -6.64
CA GLN A 40 -0.18 0.46 -6.47
C GLN A 40 -0.59 0.64 -5.01
N SER A 41 0.29 0.34 -4.07
CA SER A 41 0.04 0.34 -2.62
C SER A 41 -0.53 1.67 -2.12
N ASN A 42 0.06 2.80 -2.52
CA ASN A 42 -0.42 4.15 -2.15
C ASN A 42 -1.84 4.43 -2.67
N GLN A 43 -2.13 4.09 -3.94
CA GLN A 43 -3.45 4.30 -4.51
C GLN A 43 -4.51 3.42 -3.83
N ARG A 44 -4.15 2.17 -3.50
CA ARG A 44 -5.02 1.25 -2.76
C ARG A 44 -5.27 1.74 -1.33
N ALA A 45 -4.23 2.25 -0.65
CA ALA A 45 -4.37 2.84 0.67
C ALA A 45 -5.30 4.06 0.64
N LYS A 46 -5.17 4.94 -0.36
CA LYS A 46 -6.09 6.06 -0.56
C LYS A 46 -7.53 5.56 -0.72
N LEU A 47 -7.79 4.62 -1.63
CA LEU A 47 -9.14 4.07 -1.85
C LEU A 47 -9.73 3.47 -0.57
N ALA A 48 -8.91 2.79 0.23
CA ALA A 48 -9.33 2.23 1.51
C ALA A 48 -9.65 3.30 2.55
N LEU A 49 -8.95 4.44 2.54
CA LEU A 49 -9.18 5.56 3.45
C LEU A 49 -10.32 6.47 2.99
N ASP A 50 -10.65 6.52 1.69
CA ASP A 50 -11.73 7.33 1.14
C ASP A 50 -13.08 7.01 1.84
N VAL A 51 -13.30 5.76 2.28
CA VAL A 51 -14.52 5.36 3.01
C VAL A 51 -14.64 5.99 4.41
N LEU A 52 -13.53 6.49 4.97
CA LEU A 52 -13.50 7.12 6.28
C LEU A 52 -13.79 8.63 6.22
N LEU A 53 -13.90 9.20 5.01
CA LEU A 53 -14.10 10.64 4.83
C LEU A 53 -15.40 11.14 5.47
N GLU A 54 -16.46 10.33 5.49
CA GLU A 54 -17.74 10.68 6.13
C GLU A 54 -17.65 10.82 7.65
N ILE A 55 -16.60 10.29 8.27
CA ILE A 55 -16.40 10.27 9.73
C ILE A 55 -15.02 10.84 10.13
N ASN A 56 -14.44 11.69 9.28
CA ASN A 56 -13.08 12.22 9.47
C ASN A 56 -12.88 12.90 10.84
N ASP A 57 -13.91 13.58 11.35
CA ASP A 57 -13.93 14.21 12.68
C ASP A 57 -13.84 13.21 13.85
N LYS A 58 -14.11 11.93 13.58
CA LYS A 58 -14.13 10.84 14.58
C LYS A 58 -12.93 9.90 14.46
N VAL A 59 -12.06 10.09 13.47
CA VAL A 59 -10.92 9.23 13.17
C VAL A 59 -9.60 9.98 13.40
N LYS A 60 -8.68 9.34 14.12
CA LYS A 60 -7.28 9.76 14.26
C LYS A 60 -6.38 8.73 13.60
N ILE A 61 -5.60 9.15 12.61
CA ILE A 61 -4.60 8.29 11.96
C ILE A 61 -3.23 8.59 12.56
N ILE A 62 -2.50 7.53 12.90
CA ILE A 62 -1.11 7.56 13.36
C ILE A 62 -0.30 6.74 12.35
N THR A 63 0.82 7.27 11.89
CA THR A 63 1.73 6.56 10.98
C THR A 63 3.18 6.70 11.44
N CYS A 64 4.11 5.96 10.84
CA CYS A 64 5.52 6.11 11.15
C CYS A 64 6.06 7.43 10.58
N PRO A 65 6.98 8.11 11.27
CA PRO A 65 7.68 9.26 10.69
C PRO A 65 8.47 8.85 9.45
N GLU A 66 8.56 9.72 8.46
CA GLU A 66 9.54 9.58 7.37
C GLU A 66 10.94 9.68 7.99
N THR A 67 11.76 8.65 7.78
CA THR A 67 13.20 8.65 8.11
C THR A 67 14.02 9.05 6.91
#